data_AF-A0A524E964-F1
#
_entry.id   AF-A0A524E964-F1
#
_cell.length_a   1.000
_cell.length_b   1.000
_cell.length_c   1.000
_cell.angle_alpha   90.00
_cell.angle_beta   90.00
_cell.angle_gamma   90.00
#
_symmetry.space_group_name_H-M   'P 1'
#
loop_
_entity.id
_entity.type
_entity.pdbx_description
1 polymer ?
#
loop_
_entity_poly.entity_id
_entity_poly.type
_entity_poly.pdbx_seq_one_letter_code
_entity_poly.pdbx_strand_id
1 'polypeptide(L)'
;MSGYIGASDRLRPKQEYSEEAIEVIYQNAWLRILVATDCSLSDRLFIVVEICIPRSDEKRGCQDHSDEHSLLVLRGMIEHLHYLNRLASAGFSLQIIREDCLWTATKFLPINPKPEDFKVLVPPECPLD
;
A
#
# COMPACT_ATOMS: atom_id res chain seq x y z
N MET A 1 10.39 25.86 54.07
CA MET A 1 9.17 25.18 53.58
C MET A 1 9.62 24.16 52.55
N SER A 2 9.73 22.89 52.97
CA SER A 2 10.22 21.78 52.15
C SER A 2 9.01 21.13 51.48
N GLY A 3 8.94 21.21 50.14
CA GLY A 3 7.87 20.59 49.36
C GLY A 3 8.03 19.07 49.35
N TYR A 4 7.03 18.35 49.83
CA TYR A 4 6.96 16.90 49.70
C TYR A 4 6.76 16.52 48.22
N ILE A 5 7.79 15.90 47.63
CA ILE A 5 7.67 15.24 46.32
C ILE A 5 7.07 13.86 46.60
N GLY A 6 5.76 13.72 46.33
CA GLY A 6 5.05 12.47 46.53
C GLY A 6 5.63 11.35 45.68
N ALA A 7 5.70 10.14 46.26
CA ALA A 7 6.19 8.93 45.61
C ALA A 7 5.38 8.50 44.37
N SER A 8 4.26 9.17 44.07
CA SER A 8 3.41 8.91 42.91
C SER A 8 4.02 9.35 41.57
N ASP A 9 5.09 10.14 41.54
CA ASP A 9 5.78 10.51 40.29
C ASP A 9 6.81 9.47 39.81
N ARG A 10 7.05 8.40 40.58
CA ARG A 10 8.06 7.37 40.23
C ARG A 10 7.52 6.14 39.51
N LEU A 11 6.23 6.10 39.19
CA LEU A 11 5.59 4.97 38.51
C LEU A 11 4.73 5.42 37.32
N ARG A 12 5.19 6.41 36.55
CA ARG A 12 4.77 6.42 35.15
C ARG A 12 5.64 5.38 34.45
N PRO A 13 5.08 4.25 33.96
CA PRO A 13 5.84 3.44 33.02
C PRO A 13 6.34 4.41 31.95
N LYS A 14 7.63 4.34 31.63
CA LYS A 14 8.14 4.91 30.38
C LYS A 14 7.30 4.24 29.31
N GLN A 15 6.27 4.95 28.86
CA GLN A 15 5.48 4.55 27.72
C GLN A 15 6.43 4.80 26.55
N GLU A 16 7.28 3.81 26.28
CA GLU A 16 7.95 3.72 25.00
C GLU A 16 6.81 3.64 24.00
N TYR A 17 6.52 4.77 23.37
CA TYR A 17 5.63 4.80 22.22
C TYR A 17 6.30 3.92 21.18
N SER A 18 5.88 2.67 21.13
CA SER A 18 6.05 1.80 19.99
C SER A 18 5.27 2.48 18.86
N GLU A 19 5.93 3.36 18.11
CA GLU A 19 5.31 4.09 17.01
C GLU A 19 5.14 3.12 15.84
N GLU A 20 4.08 2.33 15.92
CA GLU A 20 3.46 1.76 14.73
C GLU A 20 3.09 2.93 13.81
N ALA A 21 3.63 2.92 12.60
CA ALA A 21 3.40 3.96 11.61
C ALA A 21 3.04 3.33 10.26
N ILE A 22 2.11 3.97 9.56
CA ILE A 22 1.73 3.61 8.19
C ILE A 22 1.87 4.86 7.34
N GLU A 23 2.75 4.79 6.34
CA GLU A 23 3.02 5.91 5.43
C GLU A 23 2.63 5.53 4.00
N VAL A 24 1.95 6.44 3.30
CA VAL A 24 1.68 6.32 1.86
C VAL A 24 2.87 6.92 1.12
N ILE A 25 3.64 6.07 0.42
CA ILE A 25 4.84 6.52 -0.33
C ILE A 25 4.55 6.82 -1.79
N TYR A 26 3.45 6.29 -2.34
CA TYR A 26 3.00 6.59 -3.69
C TYR A 26 1.50 6.39 -3.81
N GLN A 27 0.83 7.27 -4.55
CA GLN A 27 -0.58 7.14 -4.86
C GLN A 27 -0.91 7.78 -6.21
N ASN A 28 -1.68 7.08 -7.04
CA ASN A 28 -2.33 7.64 -8.22
C ASN A 28 -3.83 7.23 -8.26
N ALA A 29 -4.47 7.35 -9.42
CA ALA A 29 -5.90 7.07 -9.58
C ALA A 29 -6.30 5.61 -9.31
N TRP A 30 -5.38 4.65 -9.45
CA TRP A 30 -5.68 3.22 -9.34
C TRP A 30 -4.74 2.44 -8.42
N LEU A 31 -3.62 3.04 -7.99
CA LEU A 31 -2.57 2.39 -7.22
C LEU A 31 -2.27 3.21 -5.97
N ARG A 32 -2.16 2.53 -4.82
CA ARG A 32 -1.63 3.09 -3.57
C ARG A 32 -0.56 2.16 -3.02
N ILE A 33 0.59 2.71 -2.62
CA ILE A 33 1.69 1.97 -2.03
C ILE A 33 1.92 2.51 -0.62
N LEU A 34 1.83 1.62 0.35
CA LEU A 34 1.98 1.90 1.77
C LEU A 34 3.19 1.15 2.33
N VAL A 35 3.83 1.77 3.31
CA VAL A 35 4.84 1.15 4.15
C VAL A 35 4.33 1.19 5.58
N ALA A 36 4.19 0.03 6.19
CA ALA A 36 3.94 -0.09 7.62
C ALA A 36 5.24 -0.47 8.34
N THR A 37 5.51 0.23 9.42
CA THR A 37 6.60 -0.04 10.35
C THR A 37 6.01 -0.31 11.73
N ASP A 38 6.55 -1.31 12.41
CA ASP A 38 6.19 -1.66 13.78
C ASP A 38 7.49 -1.93 14.53
N CYS A 39 7.61 -1.45 15.77
CA CYS A 39 8.77 -1.74 16.62
C CYS A 39 8.93 -3.25 16.90
N SER A 40 7.85 -4.03 16.80
CA SER A 40 7.90 -5.51 16.84
C SER A 40 8.57 -6.13 15.61
N LEU A 41 8.60 -5.40 14.49
CA LEU A 41 9.23 -5.76 13.22
C LEU A 41 10.57 -5.03 13.03
N SER A 42 11.40 -4.95 14.09
CA SER A 42 12.59 -4.10 14.16
C SER A 42 13.60 -4.23 13.00
N ASP A 43 13.56 -5.32 12.23
CA ASP A 43 14.45 -5.61 11.11
C ASP A 43 13.77 -5.51 9.73
N ARG A 44 12.47 -5.19 9.66
CA ARG A 44 11.67 -5.31 8.43
C ARG A 44 10.68 -4.18 8.21
N LEU A 45 10.44 -3.90 6.94
CA LEU A 45 9.36 -3.05 6.46
C LEU A 45 8.23 -3.93 5.93
N PHE A 46 6.99 -3.59 6.22
CA PHE A 46 5.83 -4.24 5.60
C PHE A 46 5.29 -3.36 4.48
N ILE A 47 5.47 -3.80 3.24
CA ILE A 47 4.95 -3.09 2.06
C ILE A 47 3.56 -3.63 1.74
N VAL A 48 2.61 -2.72 1.53
CA VAL A 48 1.28 -3.01 1.01
C VAL A 48 1.07 -2.23 -0.27
N VAL A 49 0.75 -2.93 -1.34
CA VAL A 49 0.37 -2.36 -2.62
C VAL A 49 -1.10 -2.63 -2.81
N GLU A 50 -1.88 -1.58 -3.01
CA GLU A 50 -3.32 -1.64 -3.24
C GLU A 50 -3.63 -1.18 -4.66
N ILE A 51 -4.40 -1.99 -5.37
CA ILE A 51 -4.71 -1.83 -6.78
C ILE A 51 -6.23 -1.88 -6.92
N CYS A 52 -6.80 -0.75 -7.32
CA CYS A 52 -8.21 -0.62 -7.63
C CYS A 52 -8.49 -1.25 -9.00
N ILE A 53 -9.65 -1.89 -9.14
CA ILE A 53 -10.17 -2.26 -10.46
C ILE A 53 -10.52 -0.97 -11.21
N PRO A 54 -10.15 -0.83 -12.50
CA PRO A 54 -10.53 0.31 -13.31
C PRO A 54 -12.05 0.50 -13.26
N ARG A 55 -12.50 1.69 -12.87
CA ARG A 55 -13.93 2.01 -12.84
C ARG A 55 -14.30 2.72 -14.14
N SER A 56 -15.43 2.32 -14.70
CA SER A 56 -16.18 3.14 -15.65
C SER A 56 -16.56 4.43 -14.90
N ASP A 57 -16.10 5.60 -15.33
CA ASP A 57 -16.45 6.87 -14.70
C ASP A 57 -17.98 7.04 -14.65
N GLU A 58 -18.60 6.83 -13.49
CA GLU A 58 -20.05 6.98 -13.30
C GLU A 58 -20.53 8.45 -13.38
N LYS A 59 -19.62 9.41 -13.60
CA LYS A 59 -19.89 10.85 -13.52
C LYS A 59 -20.56 11.46 -14.75
N ARG A 60 -20.80 10.71 -15.83
CA ARG A 60 -21.64 11.20 -16.93
C ARG A 60 -22.95 10.45 -16.92
N GLY A 61 -23.97 11.11 -16.36
CA GLY A 61 -25.33 10.61 -16.34
C GLY A 61 -25.74 10.11 -17.72
N CYS A 62 -26.33 8.91 -17.72
CA CYS A 62 -27.06 8.28 -18.82
C CYS A 62 -26.59 8.70 -20.23
N GLN A 63 -25.52 8.10 -20.77
CA GLN A 63 -25.42 7.79 -22.21
C GLN A 63 -24.12 7.07 -22.57
N ASP A 64 -24.27 6.04 -23.41
CA ASP A 64 -23.28 5.21 -24.08
C ASP A 64 -22.47 4.21 -23.24
N HIS A 65 -23.12 3.08 -22.94
CA HIS A 65 -22.45 1.77 -22.92
C HIS A 65 -21.96 1.42 -24.33
N SER A 66 -21.03 2.19 -24.89
CA SER A 66 -20.38 1.81 -26.15
C SER A 66 -19.42 0.65 -25.88
N ASP A 67 -19.31 -0.27 -26.84
CA ASP A 67 -18.33 -1.37 -26.77
C ASP A 67 -16.90 -0.83 -26.55
N GLU A 68 -16.60 0.37 -27.05
CA GLU A 68 -15.31 1.04 -26.85
C GLU A 68 -15.01 1.33 -25.38
N HIS A 69 -16.00 1.74 -24.59
CA HIS A 69 -15.80 1.99 -23.17
C HIS A 69 -15.52 0.70 -22.39
N SER A 70 -16.28 -0.35 -22.69
CA SER A 70 -16.05 -1.69 -22.12
C SER A 70 -14.66 -2.21 -22.46
N LEU A 71 -14.19 -2.00 -23.70
CA LEU A 71 -12.85 -2.37 -24.14
C LEU A 71 -11.75 -1.58 -23.41
N LEU A 72 -11.97 -0.30 -23.11
CA LEU A 72 -11.03 0.50 -22.32
C LEU A 72 -10.89 -0.02 -20.89
N VAL A 73 -12.01 -0.34 -20.23
CA VAL A 73 -12.00 -0.94 -18.89
C VAL A 73 -11.27 -2.29 -18.91
N LEU A 74 -11.57 -3.16 -19.88
CA LEU A 74 -10.90 -4.45 -20.04
C LEU A 74 -9.40 -4.30 -20.27
N ARG A 75 -8.98 -3.32 -21.08
CA ARG A 75 -7.56 -3.02 -21.30
C ARG A 75 -6.86 -2.59 -20.02
N GLY A 76 -7.47 -1.69 -19.25
CA GLY A 76 -6.95 -1.29 -17.94
C GLY A 76 -6.85 -2.47 -16.97
N MET A 77 -7.84 -3.38 -16.98
CA MET A 77 -7.80 -4.59 -16.15
C MET A 77 -6.61 -5.48 -16.53
N ILE A 78 -6.36 -5.69 -17.83
CA ILE A 78 -5.22 -6.47 -18.31
C ILE A 78 -3.90 -5.85 -17.83
N GLU A 79 -3.76 -4.52 -17.93
CA GLU A 79 -2.57 -3.80 -17.47
C GLU A 79 -2.36 -3.96 -15.95
N HIS A 80 -3.42 -3.81 -15.14
CA HIS A 80 -3.35 -4.01 -13.69
C HIS A 80 -3.03 -5.47 -13.32
N LEU A 81 -3.58 -6.44 -14.05
CA LEU A 81 -3.30 -7.87 -13.85
C LEU A 81 -1.84 -8.21 -14.21
N HIS A 82 -1.28 -7.61 -15.26
CA HIS A 82 0.15 -7.76 -15.57
C HIS A 82 1.02 -7.19 -14.45
N TYR A 83 0.63 -6.04 -13.89
CA TYR A 83 1.34 -5.47 -12.75
C TYR A 83 1.28 -6.36 -11.50
N LEU A 84 0.10 -6.90 -11.17
CA LEU A 84 -0.06 -7.90 -10.09
C LEU A 84 0.82 -9.13 -10.31
N ASN A 85 0.86 -9.65 -11.55
CA ASN A 85 1.68 -10.81 -11.87
C ASN A 85 3.18 -10.51 -11.70
N ARG A 86 3.63 -9.27 -12.01
CA ARG A 86 5.00 -8.83 -11.75
C ARG A 86 5.32 -8.80 -10.25
N LEU A 87 4.40 -8.28 -9.43
CA LEU A 87 4.55 -8.27 -7.97
C LEU A 87 4.61 -9.71 -7.41
N ALA A 88 3.71 -10.59 -7.84
CA ALA A 88 3.72 -12.00 -7.44
C ALA A 88 5.04 -12.69 -7.82
N SER A 89 5.54 -12.44 -9.03
CA SER A 89 6.82 -12.99 -9.51
C SER A 89 8.02 -12.50 -8.67
N ALA A 90 7.91 -11.32 -8.06
CA ALA A 90 8.89 -10.78 -7.12
C ALA A 90 8.67 -11.24 -5.67
N GLY A 91 7.73 -12.15 -5.42
CA GLY A 91 7.46 -12.74 -4.12
C GLY A 91 6.48 -11.96 -3.24
N PHE A 92 5.68 -11.06 -3.80
CA PHE A 92 4.54 -10.49 -3.06
C PHE A 92 3.41 -11.52 -2.93
N SER A 93 2.77 -11.54 -1.76
CA SER A 93 1.54 -12.31 -1.55
C SER A 93 0.34 -11.52 -2.06
N LEU A 94 -0.44 -12.10 -2.97
CA LEU A 94 -1.63 -11.46 -3.53
C LEU A 94 -2.88 -11.86 -2.75
N GLN A 95 -3.72 -10.88 -2.44
CA GLN A 95 -5.03 -11.09 -1.81
C GLN A 95 -6.08 -10.18 -2.45
N ILE A 96 -7.31 -10.69 -2.56
CA ILE A 96 -8.46 -9.92 -3.03
C ILE A 96 -9.35 -9.63 -1.83
N ILE A 97 -9.51 -8.35 -1.47
CA ILE A 97 -10.44 -7.90 -0.45
C ILE A 97 -11.81 -7.81 -1.11
N ARG A 98 -12.67 -8.79 -0.82
CA ARG A 98 -13.92 -9.06 -1.54
C ARG A 98 -14.94 -7.93 -1.47
N GLU A 99 -14.95 -7.19 -0.36
CA GLU A 99 -15.97 -6.17 -0.07
C GLU A 99 -15.80 -4.92 -0.94
N ASP A 100 -14.57 -4.60 -1.33
CA ASP A 100 -14.25 -3.39 -2.11
C ASP A 100 -13.71 -3.69 -3.52
N CYS A 101 -13.68 -4.96 -3.91
CA CYS A 101 -12.99 -5.42 -5.11
C CYS A 101 -11.54 -4.90 -5.19
N LEU A 102 -10.89 -4.73 -4.04
CA LEU A 102 -9.54 -4.21 -3.95
C LEU A 102 -8.54 -5.35 -4.07
N TRP A 103 -7.60 -5.23 -5.00
CA TRP A 103 -6.48 -6.16 -5.08
C TRP A 103 -5.35 -5.64 -4.23
N THR A 104 -4.77 -6.53 -3.43
CA THR A 104 -3.65 -6.18 -2.56
C THR A 104 -2.49 -7.12 -2.83
N ALA A 105 -1.28 -6.57 -2.78
CA ALA A 105 -0.04 -7.33 -2.82
C ALA A 105 0.82 -6.89 -1.63
N THR A 106 1.28 -7.85 -0.82
CA THR A 106 2.03 -7.56 0.40
C THR A 106 3.37 -8.28 0.43
N LYS A 107 4.39 -7.65 1.02
CA LYS A 107 5.71 -8.26 1.18
C LYS A 107 6.46 -7.63 2.34
N PHE A 108 7.22 -8.46 3.06
CA PHE A 108 8.23 -7.97 3.99
C PHE A 108 9.55 -7.71 3.26
N LEU A 109 10.10 -6.51 3.43
CA LEU A 109 11.43 -6.14 2.99
C LEU A 109 12.35 -5.96 4.19
N PRO A 110 13.68 -6.10 4.04
CA PRO A 110 14.61 -5.70 5.09
C PRO A 110 14.49 -4.20 5.36
N ILE A 111 14.86 -3.75 6.56
CA ILE A 111 14.80 -2.33 6.95
C ILE A 111 15.62 -1.39 6.05
N ASN A 112 16.66 -1.94 5.42
CA ASN A 112 17.42 -1.30 4.36
C ASN A 112 17.19 -2.04 3.03
N PRO A 113 16.06 -1.78 2.35
CA PRO A 113 15.75 -2.39 1.06
C PRO A 113 16.74 -1.92 -0.01
N LYS A 114 17.05 -2.80 -0.96
CA LYS A 114 17.91 -2.45 -2.09
C LYS A 114 17.08 -1.75 -3.17
N PRO A 115 17.70 -0.93 -4.05
CA PRO A 115 16.97 -0.30 -5.15
C PRO A 115 16.17 -1.27 -6.02
N GLU A 116 16.66 -2.50 -6.20
CA GLU A 116 16.01 -3.56 -6.95
C GLU A 116 14.68 -4.00 -6.33
N ASP A 117 14.55 -3.92 -5.00
CA ASP A 117 13.30 -4.23 -4.29
C ASP A 117 12.20 -3.20 -4.61
N PHE A 118 12.58 -1.97 -4.96
CA PHE A 118 11.64 -0.92 -5.37
C PHE A 118 11.35 -0.91 -6.87
N LYS A 119 12.25 -1.44 -7.72
CA LYS A 119 12.02 -1.49 -9.18
C LYS A 119 10.72 -2.22 -9.54
N VAL A 120 10.36 -3.26 -8.78
CA VAL A 120 9.12 -4.00 -9.01
C VAL A 120 7.86 -3.17 -8.67
N LEU A 121 7.98 -2.25 -7.72
CA LEU A 121 6.91 -1.37 -7.23
C LEU A 121 6.63 -0.19 -8.17
N VAL A 122 7.50 0.05 -9.15
CA VAL A 122 7.32 1.13 -10.11
C VAL A 122 6.07 0.82 -10.97
N PRO A 123 5.10 1.73 -11.07
CA PRO A 123 3.91 1.53 -11.89
C PRO A 123 4.27 1.44 -13.39
N PRO A 124 3.46 0.77 -14.23
CA PRO A 124 3.70 0.65 -15.68
C PRO A 124 3.73 1.99 -16.43
N GLU A 125 3.10 3.03 -15.88
CA GLU A 125 3.07 4.39 -16.45
C GLU A 125 4.39 5.16 -16.25
N CYS A 126 5.22 4.72 -15.29
CA CYS A 126 6.50 5.35 -14.99
C CYS A 126 7.60 4.65 -15.81
N PRO A 127 8.31 5.35 -16.72
CA PRO A 127 9.45 4.77 -17.40
C PRO A 127 10.55 4.43 -16.39
N LEU A 128 11.08 3.21 -16.48
CA LEU A 128 12.29 2.79 -15.77
C LEU A 128 13.47 3.15 -16.67
N ASP A 129 14.17 4.25 -16.35
CA ASP A 129 15.46 4.59 -16.97
C ASP A 129 16.59 3.68 -16.48
#